data_AF-A0A957DSE7-F1
#
_entry.id   AF-A0A957DSE7-F1
#
_cell.length_a   1.000
_cell.length_b   1.000
_cell.length_c   1.000
_cell.angle_alpha   90.00
_cell.angle_beta   90.00
_cell.angle_gamma   90.00
#
_symmetry.space_group_name_H-M   'P 1'
#
loop_
_entity.id
_entity.type
_entity.pdbx_description
1 polymer ?
#
loop_
_entity_poly.entity_id
_entity_poly.type
_entity_poly.pdbx_seq_one_letter_code
_entity_poly.pdbx_strand_id
1 'polypeptide(L)'
;TPRQLFAMIRADMVSEVMTSNTPWYCVSCYFCMVRCPQEIHIPDIMYALKGMAIEANLYKERVAPDLADSFVGYVENYGRSFEFGLATRHYLRHQPLKLLGKAQMGLGMLTKDRLELIPTRIEEIDQLQAILQRAKEIEEAVL
;
A
#
# COMPACT_ATOMS: atom_id res chain seq x y z
N THR A 1 -4.04 -13.69 -11.82
CA THR A 1 -2.68 -14.14 -11.40
C THR A 1 -1.63 -13.38 -12.19
N PRO A 2 -0.37 -13.27 -11.72
CA PRO A 2 0.67 -12.55 -12.45
C PRO A 2 0.82 -13.00 -13.92
N ARG A 3 0.80 -14.31 -14.19
CA ARG A 3 0.84 -14.85 -15.57
C ARG A 3 -0.30 -14.35 -16.45
N GLN A 4 -1.53 -14.35 -15.94
CA GLN A 4 -2.69 -13.83 -16.69
C GLN A 4 -2.55 -12.33 -16.94
N LEU A 5 -2.07 -11.58 -15.95
CA LEU A 5 -1.83 -10.15 -16.09
C LEU A 5 -0.84 -9.84 -17.22
N PHE A 6 0.30 -10.54 -17.26
CA PHE A 6 1.27 -10.41 -18.35
C PHE A 6 0.71 -10.85 -19.72
N ALA A 7 -0.16 -11.86 -19.76
CA ALA A 7 -0.83 -12.24 -21.00
C ALA A 7 -1.78 -11.13 -21.49
N MET A 8 -2.54 -10.50 -20.59
CA MET A 8 -3.42 -9.38 -20.91
C MET A 8 -2.64 -8.14 -21.39
N ILE A 9 -1.51 -7.84 -20.74
CA ILE A 9 -0.60 -6.74 -21.17
C ILE A 9 -0.12 -6.98 -22.61
N ARG A 10 0.35 -8.19 -22.92
CA ARG A 10 0.81 -8.53 -24.28
C ARG A 10 -0.32 -8.54 -25.33
N ALA A 11 -1.57 -8.68 -24.88
CA ALA A 11 -2.75 -8.66 -25.72
C ALA A 11 -3.38 -7.25 -25.85
N ASP A 12 -2.69 -6.21 -25.35
CA ASP A 12 -3.16 -4.81 -25.36
C ASP A 12 -4.52 -4.59 -24.65
N MET A 13 -4.82 -5.45 -23.68
CA MET A 13 -6.05 -5.40 -22.88
C MET A 13 -5.92 -4.39 -21.72
N VAL A 14 -5.68 -3.12 -22.06
CA VAL A 14 -5.34 -2.07 -21.08
C VAL A 14 -6.42 -1.94 -20.01
N SER A 15 -7.71 -1.87 -20.40
CA SER A 15 -8.83 -1.69 -19.45
C SER A 15 -8.91 -2.82 -18.41
N GLU A 16 -8.71 -4.06 -18.85
CA GLU A 16 -8.77 -5.25 -18.00
C GLU A 16 -7.56 -5.36 -17.08
N VAL A 17 -6.39 -4.92 -17.55
CA VAL A 17 -5.17 -4.81 -16.72
C VAL A 17 -5.36 -3.78 -15.62
N MET A 18 -5.82 -2.57 -15.99
CA MET A 18 -5.99 -1.46 -15.06
C MET A 18 -7.05 -1.76 -13.99
N THR A 19 -8.16 -2.40 -14.37
CA THR A 19 -9.23 -2.78 -13.44
C THR A 19 -9.00 -4.12 -12.72
N SER A 20 -7.83 -4.74 -12.91
CA SER A 20 -7.49 -6.03 -12.29
C SER A 20 -7.22 -5.88 -10.79
N ASN A 21 -7.70 -6.84 -10.00
CA ASN A 21 -7.32 -6.93 -8.58
C ASN A 21 -5.93 -7.59 -8.38
N THR A 22 -5.31 -8.15 -9.42
CA THR A 22 -4.04 -8.88 -9.29
C THR A 22 -2.91 -8.03 -8.67
N PRO A 23 -2.66 -6.78 -9.12
CA PRO A 23 -1.65 -5.94 -8.50
C PRO A 23 -1.90 -5.71 -7.02
N TRP A 24 -3.16 -5.46 -6.62
CA TRP A 24 -3.57 -5.16 -5.25
C TRP A 24 -3.31 -6.30 -4.25
N TYR A 25 -3.29 -7.56 -4.70
CA TYR A 25 -2.92 -8.72 -3.86
C TYR A 25 -1.41 -8.95 -3.76
N CYS A 26 -0.59 -8.23 -4.51
CA CYS A 26 0.86 -8.34 -4.40
C CYS A 26 1.34 -7.74 -3.06
N VAL A 27 1.90 -8.60 -2.22
CA VAL A 27 2.52 -8.26 -0.91
C VAL A 27 4.01 -7.94 -1.00
N SER A 28 4.54 -7.82 -2.22
CA SER A 28 5.94 -7.43 -2.45
C SER A 28 6.96 -8.30 -1.70
N CYS A 29 6.70 -9.61 -1.61
CA CYS A 29 7.59 -10.55 -0.92
C CYS A 29 8.81 -10.99 -1.75
N TYR A 30 8.94 -10.50 -3.00
CA TYR A 30 10.03 -10.81 -3.95
C TYR A 30 10.24 -12.29 -4.32
N PHE A 31 9.44 -13.22 -3.77
CA PHE A 31 9.57 -14.65 -4.04
C PHE A 31 9.42 -15.01 -5.52
N CYS A 32 8.53 -14.31 -6.23
CA CYS A 32 8.33 -14.52 -7.66
C CYS A 32 9.54 -14.12 -8.51
N MET A 33 10.29 -13.10 -8.08
CA MET A 33 11.47 -12.59 -8.76
C MET A 33 12.64 -13.55 -8.59
N VAL A 34 12.96 -13.94 -7.34
CA VAL A 34 14.09 -14.83 -7.02
C VAL A 34 14.00 -16.19 -7.71
N ARG A 35 12.77 -16.68 -7.95
CA ARG A 35 12.54 -17.96 -8.64
C ARG A 35 12.43 -17.84 -10.15
N CYS A 36 12.43 -16.63 -10.70
CA CYS A 36 12.22 -16.44 -12.12
C CYS A 36 13.53 -16.69 -12.88
N PRO A 37 13.61 -17.71 -13.75
CA PRO A 37 14.80 -17.94 -14.58
C PRO A 37 14.99 -16.87 -15.67
N GLN A 38 14.03 -15.94 -15.81
CA GLN A 38 14.09 -14.82 -16.75
C GLN A 38 14.30 -13.49 -16.02
N GLU A 39 14.57 -13.53 -14.71
CA GLU A 39 14.91 -12.37 -13.89
C GLU A 39 13.88 -11.23 -13.98
N ILE A 40 12.61 -11.59 -14.14
CA ILE A 40 11.54 -10.59 -14.28
C ILE A 40 11.25 -9.95 -12.92
N HIS A 41 11.34 -8.62 -12.90
CA HIS A 41 11.01 -7.75 -11.79
C HIS A 41 9.48 -7.61 -11.59
N ILE A 42 8.80 -8.71 -11.31
CA ILE A 42 7.34 -8.76 -11.18
C ILE A 42 6.82 -7.77 -10.11
N PRO A 43 7.41 -7.65 -8.91
CA PRO A 43 6.92 -6.70 -7.90
C PRO A 43 6.92 -5.26 -8.40
N ASP A 44 7.96 -4.84 -9.12
CA ASP A 44 8.10 -3.47 -9.65
C ASP A 44 6.99 -3.18 -10.67
N ILE A 45 6.70 -4.15 -11.54
CA ILE A 45 5.58 -4.05 -12.50
C ILE A 45 4.24 -3.97 -11.77
N MET A 46 4.05 -4.73 -10.69
CA MET A 46 2.82 -4.64 -9.88
C MET A 46 2.68 -3.28 -9.22
N TYR A 47 3.76 -2.67 -8.75
CA TYR A 47 3.74 -1.31 -8.20
C TYR A 47 3.42 -0.26 -9.27
N ALA A 48 4.07 -0.33 -10.42
CA ALA A 48 3.79 0.56 -11.54
C ALA A 48 2.30 0.51 -11.94
N LEU A 49 1.74 -0.69 -12.06
CA LEU A 49 0.32 -0.87 -12.36
C LEU A 49 -0.60 -0.32 -11.27
N LYS A 50 -0.24 -0.45 -9.97
CA LYS A 50 -0.99 0.20 -8.88
C LYS A 50 -0.97 1.72 -9.02
N GLY A 51 0.22 2.30 -9.26
CA GLY A 51 0.40 3.74 -9.44
C GLY A 51 -0.43 4.29 -10.60
N MET A 52 -0.29 3.69 -11.77
CA MET A 52 -1.09 4.05 -12.96
C MET A 52 -2.59 3.91 -12.68
N ALA A 53 -3.02 2.85 -11.98
CA ALA A 53 -4.44 2.64 -11.66
C ALA A 53 -4.98 3.70 -10.71
N ILE A 54 -4.17 4.16 -9.74
CA ILE A 54 -4.52 5.27 -8.84
C ILE A 54 -4.65 6.57 -9.64
N GLU A 55 -3.64 6.91 -10.45
CA GLU A 55 -3.62 8.12 -11.26
C GLU A 55 -4.83 8.20 -12.21
N ALA A 56 -5.11 7.10 -12.92
CA ALA A 56 -6.25 7.01 -13.82
C ALA A 56 -7.60 6.85 -13.09
N ASN A 57 -7.63 6.73 -11.76
CA ASN A 57 -8.82 6.38 -10.98
C ASN A 57 -9.53 5.09 -11.47
N LEU A 58 -8.74 4.13 -11.98
CA LEU A 58 -9.21 2.86 -12.54
C LEU A 58 -8.97 1.72 -11.55
N TYR A 59 -9.83 1.59 -10.55
CA TYR A 59 -9.81 0.46 -9.62
C TYR A 59 -11.22 0.13 -9.13
N LYS A 60 -11.52 -1.16 -8.94
CA LYS A 60 -12.86 -1.62 -8.55
C LYS A 60 -13.20 -1.33 -7.10
N GLU A 61 -12.19 -1.46 -6.23
CA GLU A 61 -12.37 -1.34 -4.77
C GLU A 61 -11.47 -0.25 -4.22
N ARG A 62 -12.03 0.64 -3.41
CA ARG A 62 -11.27 1.73 -2.78
C ARG A 62 -10.47 1.30 -1.54
N VAL A 63 -10.73 0.10 -1.04
CA VAL A 63 -10.21 -0.41 0.24
C VAL A 63 -8.68 -0.43 0.28
N ALA A 64 -8.04 -0.94 -0.77
CA ALA A 64 -6.59 -1.04 -0.84
C ALA A 64 -5.90 0.32 -1.12
N PRO A 65 -6.36 1.14 -2.09
CA PRO A 65 -5.84 2.50 -2.26
C PRO A 65 -5.97 3.36 -1.00
N ASP A 66 -7.14 3.38 -0.35
CA ASP A 66 -7.39 4.21 0.84
C ASP A 66 -6.53 3.75 2.04
N LEU A 67 -6.26 2.45 2.16
CA LEU A 67 -5.34 1.92 3.17
C LEU A 67 -3.89 2.34 2.88
N ALA A 68 -3.45 2.23 1.62
CA ALA A 68 -2.11 2.63 1.22
C ALA A 68 -1.87 4.13 1.44
N ASP A 69 -2.82 4.97 1.04
CA ASP A 69 -2.79 6.42 1.26
C ASP A 69 -2.69 6.76 2.75
N SER A 70 -3.53 6.13 3.58
CA SER A 70 -3.50 6.33 5.03
C SER A 70 -2.16 5.88 5.65
N PHE A 71 -1.62 4.74 5.19
CA PHE A 71 -0.34 4.23 5.67
C PHE A 71 0.83 5.15 5.29
N VAL A 72 0.92 5.53 4.01
CA VAL A 72 1.95 6.44 3.50
C VAL A 72 1.87 7.77 4.24
N GLY A 73 0.67 8.32 4.45
CA GLY A 73 0.48 9.55 5.22
C GLY A 73 1.04 9.46 6.65
N TYR A 74 0.89 8.34 7.36
CA TYR A 74 1.52 8.19 8.67
C TYR A 74 3.04 8.11 8.57
N VAL A 75 3.57 7.36 7.60
CA VAL A 75 5.02 7.23 7.41
C VAL A 75 5.67 8.56 7.01
N GLU A 76 5.09 9.33 6.10
CA GLU A 76 5.65 10.62 5.67
C GLU A 76 5.63 11.68 6.80
N ASN A 77 4.59 11.65 7.67
CA ASN A 77 4.43 12.65 8.73
C ASN A 77 5.08 12.29 10.07
N TYR A 78 5.24 10.99 10.35
CA TYR A 78 5.74 10.50 11.65
C TYR A 78 6.97 9.59 11.52
N GLY A 79 7.33 9.16 10.32
CA GLY A 79 8.44 8.25 10.06
C GLY A 79 8.18 6.80 10.45
N ARG A 80 6.97 6.47 10.91
CA ARG A 80 6.57 5.11 11.27
C ARG A 80 5.07 4.91 11.10
N SER A 81 4.66 3.64 11.00
CA SER A 81 3.25 3.26 10.98
C SER A 81 2.59 3.49 12.34
N PHE A 82 1.35 3.98 12.33
CA PHE A 82 0.50 4.11 13.51
C PHE A 82 -0.71 3.17 13.40
N GLU A 83 -0.54 1.95 13.91
CA GLU A 83 -1.46 0.83 13.67
C GLU A 83 -2.88 1.08 14.18
N PHE A 84 -3.05 1.70 15.36
CA PHE A 84 -4.38 2.00 15.89
C PHE A 84 -5.15 2.98 15.01
N GLY A 85 -4.50 4.08 14.60
CA GLY A 85 -5.10 5.06 13.70
C GLY A 85 -5.37 4.49 12.31
N LEU A 86 -4.45 3.68 11.79
CA LEU A 86 -4.61 3.01 10.50
C LEU A 86 -5.80 2.04 10.50
N ALA A 87 -5.86 1.15 11.49
CA ALA A 87 -6.96 0.20 11.65
C ALA A 87 -8.29 0.93 11.85
N THR A 88 -8.35 1.91 12.75
CA THR A 88 -9.58 2.66 13.06
C THR A 88 -10.09 3.40 11.82
N ARG A 89 -9.23 4.14 11.11
CA ARG A 89 -9.59 4.86 9.88
C ARG A 89 -10.09 3.90 8.79
N HIS A 90 -9.40 2.78 8.59
CA HIS A 90 -9.78 1.76 7.61
C HIS A 90 -11.17 1.16 7.90
N TYR A 91 -11.39 0.70 9.14
CA TYR A 91 -12.66 0.08 9.51
C TYR A 91 -13.81 1.10 9.52
N LEU A 92 -13.61 2.32 10.03
CA LEU A 92 -14.66 3.34 10.01
C LEU A 92 -15.09 3.72 8.58
N ARG A 93 -14.13 3.77 7.64
CA ARG A 93 -14.40 4.16 6.26
C ARG A 93 -15.04 3.06 5.42
N HIS A 94 -14.66 1.79 5.62
CA HIS A 94 -15.09 0.70 4.75
C HIS A 94 -16.04 -0.31 5.43
N GLN A 95 -15.88 -0.56 6.73
CA GLN A 95 -16.55 -1.66 7.44
C GLN A 95 -16.85 -1.32 8.91
N PRO A 96 -17.63 -0.25 9.22
CA PRO A 96 -17.77 0.28 10.57
C PRO A 96 -18.39 -0.74 11.55
N LEU A 97 -19.35 -1.53 11.07
CA LEU A 97 -19.98 -2.59 11.87
C LEU A 97 -18.97 -3.68 12.29
N LYS A 98 -17.95 -3.97 11.47
CA LYS A 98 -16.93 -4.97 11.80
C LYS A 98 -15.95 -4.49 12.86
N LEU A 99 -15.82 -3.17 13.07
CA LEU A 99 -14.99 -2.61 14.14
C LEU A 99 -15.47 -3.08 15.51
N LEU A 100 -16.79 -3.16 15.72
CA LEU A 100 -17.39 -3.67 16.97
C LEU A 100 -16.96 -5.12 17.23
N GLY A 101 -16.95 -5.96 16.19
CA GLY A 101 -16.47 -7.34 16.28
C GLY A 101 -14.96 -7.47 16.55
N LYS A 102 -14.19 -6.40 16.38
CA LYS A 102 -12.75 -6.34 16.69
C LYS A 102 -12.45 -5.71 18.05
N ALA A 103 -13.45 -5.14 18.73
CA ALA A 103 -13.24 -4.41 19.98
C ALA A 103 -12.62 -5.27 21.09
N GLN A 104 -13.04 -6.54 21.23
CA GLN A 104 -12.48 -7.47 22.22
C GLN A 104 -10.98 -7.72 21.99
N MET A 105 -10.58 -7.95 20.73
CA MET A 105 -9.17 -8.14 20.36
C MET A 105 -8.37 -6.85 20.58
N GLY A 106 -8.91 -5.71 20.15
CA GLY A 106 -8.28 -4.40 20.34
C GLY A 106 -8.04 -4.10 21.82
N LEU A 107 -9.04 -4.34 22.67
CA LEU A 107 -8.90 -4.19 24.12
C LEU A 107 -7.82 -5.14 24.69
N GLY A 108 -7.78 -6.40 24.23
CA GLY A 108 -6.75 -7.35 24.64
C GLY A 108 -5.31 -7.00 24.19
N MET A 109 -5.15 -6.22 23.12
CA MET A 109 -3.86 -5.69 22.71
C MET A 109 -3.48 -4.44 23.51
N LEU A 110 -4.45 -3.57 23.80
CA LEU A 110 -4.27 -2.38 24.63
C LEU A 110 -3.84 -2.74 26.05
N THR A 111 -4.46 -3.74 26.68
CA THR A 111 -4.07 -4.19 28.02
C THR A 111 -2.69 -4.85 28.09
N LYS A 112 -2.09 -5.16 26.94
CA LYS A 112 -0.77 -5.78 26.83
C LYS A 112 0.28 -4.83 26.24
N ASP A 113 -0.03 -3.53 26.12
CA ASP A 113 0.83 -2.52 25.50
C ASP A 113 1.31 -2.90 24.08
N ARG A 114 0.48 -3.64 23.34
CA ARG A 114 0.76 -4.03 21.94
C ARG A 114 0.08 -3.13 20.92
N LEU A 115 -0.55 -2.05 21.37
CA LEU A 115 -1.28 -1.10 20.53
C LEU A 115 -1.11 0.31 21.10
N GLU A 116 -0.31 1.12 20.41
CA GLU A 116 -0.14 2.54 20.74
C GLU A 116 -1.44 3.31 20.39
N LEU A 117 -1.93 4.16 21.28
CA LEU A 117 -3.13 4.99 21.05
C LEU A 117 -2.84 6.36 20.44
N ILE A 118 -1.58 6.80 20.49
CA ILE A 118 -1.13 8.10 20.01
C ILE A 118 0.04 7.84 19.06
N PRO A 119 0.09 8.51 17.90
CA PRO A 119 1.23 8.38 16.98
C PRO A 119 2.49 8.99 17.60
N THR A 120 3.61 8.30 17.46
CA THR A 120 4.94 8.77 17.86
C THR A 120 5.79 9.09 16.62
N ARG A 121 6.69 10.07 16.73
CA ARG A 121 7.61 10.45 15.65
C ARG A 121 8.98 9.81 15.84
N ILE A 122 9.68 9.52 14.74
CA ILE A 122 11.11 9.21 14.75
C ILE A 122 11.93 10.45 15.11
N GLU A 123 13.16 10.25 15.58
CA GLU A 123 14.06 11.36 15.99
C GLU A 123 14.42 12.27 14.81
N GLU A 124 14.85 11.70 13.68
CA GLU A 124 15.33 12.44 12.50
C GLU A 124 14.25 12.57 11.41
N ILE A 125 13.08 13.10 11.77
CA ILE A 125 11.95 13.22 10.82
C ILE A 125 12.27 14.17 9.66
N ASP A 126 12.98 15.27 9.94
CA ASP A 126 13.35 16.26 8.92
C ASP A 126 14.30 15.64 7.88
N GLN A 127 15.19 14.73 8.31
CA GLN A 127 16.06 13.98 7.39
C GLN A 127 15.25 13.04 6.49
N LEU A 128 14.27 12.32 7.04
CA LEU A 128 13.37 11.48 6.25
C LEU A 128 12.62 12.31 5.22
N GLN A 129 12.07 13.47 5.63
CA GLN A 129 11.36 14.36 4.72
C GLN A 129 12.26 14.90 3.60
N ALA A 130 13.51 15.24 3.91
CA ALA A 130 14.49 15.64 2.90
C ALA A 130 14.79 14.51 1.90
N ILE A 131 14.93 13.27 2.36
CA ILE A 131 15.12 12.09 1.48
C ILE A 131 13.92 11.89 0.56
N LEU A 132 12.71 11.94 1.11
CA LEU A 132 11.47 11.77 0.35
C LEU A 132 11.28 12.89 -0.67
N GLN A 133 11.57 14.13 -0.29
CA GLN A 133 11.52 15.27 -1.20
C GLN A 133 12.49 15.10 -2.35
N ARG A 134 13.74 14.70 -2.06
CA ARG A 134 14.74 14.43 -3.09
C ARG A 134 14.32 13.29 -4.02
N ALA A 135 13.68 12.25 -3.50
CA ALA A 135 13.17 11.14 -4.31
C ALA A 135 12.08 11.61 -5.29
N LYS A 136 11.14 12.44 -4.83
CA LYS A 136 10.08 13.03 -5.68
C LYS A 136 10.65 13.89 -6.80
N GLU A 137 11.65 14.73 -6.51
CA GLU A 137 12.35 15.52 -7.54
C GLU A 137 13.03 14.67 -8.61
N ILE A 138 13.59 13.52 -8.22
CA ILE A 138 14.23 12.59 -9.17
C ILE A 138 13.17 11.94 -10.06
N GLU A 139 12.04 11.53 -9.50
CA GLU A 139 10.92 10.96 -10.25
C GLU A 139 10.36 11.96 -11.28
N GLU A 140 10.15 13.21 -10.87
CA GLU A 140 9.70 14.29 -11.76
C GLU A 140 10.71 14.64 -12.86
N ALA A 141 12.01 14.46 -12.61
CA ALA A 141 13.05 14.72 -13.60
C ALA A 141 13.21 13.60 -14.66
N VAL A 142 12.62 12.43 -14.42
CA VAL A 142 12.68 11.27 -15.33
C VAL A 142 11.44 11.17 -16.23
N LEU A 143 10.34 11.82 -15.84
CA LEU A 143 9.10 11.95 -16.62
C LEU A 143 9.17 13.10 -17.63
#